data_AF-A0A838WJT1-F1
#
_entry.id   AF-A0A838WJT1-F1
#
_cell.length_a   1.000
_cell.length_b   1.000
_cell.length_c   1.000
_cell.angle_alpha   90.00
_cell.angle_beta   90.00
_cell.angle_gamma   90.00
#
_symmetry.space_group_name_H-M   'P 1'
#
loop_
_entity.id
_entity.type
_entity.pdbx_description
1 polymer ?
#
loop_
_entity_poly.entity_id
_entity_poly.type
_entity_poly.pdbx_seq_one_letter_code
_entity_poly.pdbx_strand_id
1 'polypeptide(L)'
;MREHHSSKDNDFLESNGRMLLMSFFRPIINGKGYLFKENVTAEDRRMDLVVTYNNQRYVIELKIWYGEKRLQDGLDQLCSYLDSYRLNEGYIIVFNFNKNKAYDTRKIVHRGKRLTAVFV
;
A
#
# COMPACT_ATOMS: atom_id res chain seq x y z
N MET A 1 2.41 21.58 23.85
CA MET A 1 3.28 20.40 23.74
C MET A 1 3.31 19.99 22.27
N ARG A 2 4.39 20.29 21.54
CA ARG A 2 4.56 19.88 20.14
C ARG A 2 5.31 18.56 20.15
N GLU A 3 4.64 17.47 19.83
CA GLU A 3 5.28 16.16 19.73
C GLU A 3 6.16 16.12 18.49
N HIS A 4 7.43 15.83 18.68
CA HIS A 4 8.39 15.62 17.61
C HIS A 4 8.11 14.25 16.96
N HIS A 5 7.23 14.20 15.96
CA HIS A 5 7.11 13.01 15.10
C HIS A 5 8.34 12.93 14.20
N SER A 6 9.28 12.06 14.54
CA SER A 6 10.45 11.82 13.70
C SER A 6 10.07 10.93 12.51
N SER A 7 10.83 11.01 11.41
CA SER A 7 10.65 10.08 10.28
C SER A 7 10.73 8.60 10.69
N LYS A 8 11.52 8.30 11.73
CA LYS A 8 11.67 6.94 12.28
C LYS A 8 10.38 6.40 12.90
N ASP A 9 9.58 7.25 13.52
CA ASP A 9 8.29 6.85 14.11
C ASP A 9 7.28 6.48 13.02
N ASN A 10 7.34 7.16 11.87
CA ASN A 10 6.48 6.90 10.73
C ASN A 10 6.85 5.59 10.03
N ASP A 11 8.16 5.36 9.79
CA ASP A 11 8.65 4.09 9.26
C ASP A 11 8.24 2.91 10.15
N PHE A 12 8.27 3.11 11.47
CA PHE A 12 7.80 2.12 12.44
C PHE A 12 6.29 1.86 12.34
N LEU A 13 5.47 2.92 12.23
CA LEU A 13 4.02 2.79 12.05
C LEU A 13 3.65 2.06 10.75
N GLU A 14 4.28 2.40 9.62
CA GLU A 14 4.07 1.69 8.36
C GLU A 14 4.51 0.23 8.46
N SER A 15 5.63 -0.03 9.13
CA SER A 15 6.11 -1.40 9.36
C SER A 15 5.14 -2.23 10.19
N ASN A 16 4.56 -1.67 11.23
CA ASN A 16 3.57 -2.35 12.06
C ASN A 16 2.26 -2.59 11.30
N GLY A 17 1.79 -1.58 10.55
CA GLY A 17 0.61 -1.72 9.69
C GLY A 17 0.78 -2.84 8.66
N ARG A 18 1.96 -2.89 8.02
CA ARG A 18 2.33 -3.97 7.09
C ARG A 18 2.30 -5.34 7.76
N MET A 19 2.94 -5.48 8.92
CA MET A 19 2.98 -6.75 9.67
C MET A 19 1.57 -7.26 10.03
N LEU A 20 0.69 -6.37 10.48
CA LEU A 20 -0.70 -6.73 10.79
C LEU A 20 -1.44 -7.21 9.55
N LEU A 21 -1.31 -6.49 8.44
CA LEU A 21 -1.96 -6.84 7.17
C LEU A 21 -1.43 -8.18 6.62
N MET A 22 -0.12 -8.42 6.69
CA MET A 22 0.47 -9.70 6.33
C MET A 22 -0.06 -10.84 7.20
N SER A 23 -0.19 -10.61 8.50
CA SER A 23 -0.74 -11.59 9.44
C SER A 23 -2.19 -11.92 9.14
N PHE A 24 -2.99 -10.93 8.73
CA PHE A 24 -4.37 -11.10 8.29
C PHE A 24 -4.48 -11.90 6.99
N PHE A 25 -3.61 -11.64 6.00
CA PHE A 25 -3.63 -12.35 4.73
C PHE A 25 -3.11 -13.78 4.79
N ARG A 26 -2.17 -14.06 5.70
CA ARG A 26 -1.52 -15.38 5.81
C ARG A 26 -2.49 -16.56 5.89
N PRO A 27 -3.54 -16.57 6.73
CA PRO A 27 -4.51 -17.67 6.75
C PRO A 27 -5.36 -17.76 5.48
N ILE A 28 -5.64 -16.63 4.80
CA ILE A 28 -6.45 -16.58 3.57
C ILE A 28 -5.70 -17.19 2.38
N ILE A 29 -4.39 -16.92 2.29
CA ILE A 29 -3.54 -17.34 1.19
C ILE A 29 -3.08 -18.81 1.32
N ASN A 30 -3.16 -19.37 2.53
CA ASN A 30 -2.50 -20.63 2.88
C ASN A 30 -2.81 -21.78 1.89
N GLY A 31 -1.76 -22.28 1.22
CA GLY A 31 -1.83 -23.38 0.25
C GLY A 31 -2.24 -23.02 -1.18
N LYS A 32 -2.63 -21.76 -1.48
CA LYS A 32 -3.12 -21.33 -2.81
C LYS A 32 -2.44 -20.07 -3.35
N GLY A 33 -1.33 -19.66 -2.74
CA GLY A 33 -0.60 -18.48 -3.16
C GLY A 33 0.55 -18.10 -2.24
N TYR A 34 1.13 -16.94 -2.50
CA TYR A 34 2.28 -16.40 -1.79
C TYR A 34 2.14 -14.91 -1.56
N LEU A 35 2.60 -14.47 -0.39
CA LEU A 35 2.73 -13.09 0.01
C LEU A 35 4.21 -12.77 0.10
N PHE A 36 4.68 -11.75 -0.60
CA PHE A 36 6.07 -11.32 -0.47
C PHE A 36 6.21 -9.81 -0.56
N LYS A 37 7.21 -9.31 0.14
CA LYS A 37 7.78 -7.98 -0.05
C LYS A 37 8.78 -8.11 -1.18
N GLU A 38 8.64 -7.33 -2.24
CA GLU A 38 9.59 -7.41 -3.34
C GLU A 38 10.93 -6.81 -2.90
N ASN A 39 12.01 -7.58 -3.06
CA ASN A 39 13.36 -7.16 -2.73
C ASN A 39 13.94 -6.32 -3.87
N VAL A 40 14.51 -5.18 -3.48
CA VAL A 40 15.22 -4.19 -4.28
C VAL A 40 16.01 -4.82 -5.41
N THR A 41 15.50 -4.73 -6.65
CA THR A 41 16.34 -4.87 -7.83
C THR A 41 16.04 -3.71 -8.79
N ALA A 42 17.09 -2.91 -9.03
CA ALA A 42 17.28 -1.92 -10.10
C ALA A 42 16.58 -0.54 -10.04
N GLU A 43 16.04 -0.12 -8.90
CA GLU A 43 15.82 1.29 -8.51
C GLU A 43 15.24 1.24 -7.10
N ASP A 44 15.54 2.20 -6.22
CA ASP A 44 15.19 2.26 -4.78
C ASP A 44 13.68 2.28 -4.45
N ARG A 45 12.82 1.76 -5.32
CA ARG A 45 11.39 1.64 -5.09
C ARG A 45 11.19 0.41 -4.22
N ARG A 46 10.59 0.63 -3.05
CA ARG A 46 10.11 -0.44 -2.16
C ARG A 46 8.60 -0.54 -2.38
N MET A 47 8.11 -1.67 -2.86
CA MET A 47 6.68 -1.97 -2.82
C MET A 47 6.38 -2.60 -1.48
N ASP A 48 5.26 -2.23 -0.87
CA ASP A 48 4.91 -2.77 0.44
C ASP A 48 4.52 -4.24 0.37
N LEU A 49 3.59 -4.64 -0.52
CA LEU A 49 3.08 -6.01 -0.59
C LEU A 49 2.63 -6.43 -2.00
N VAL A 50 3.11 -7.61 -2.43
CA VAL A 50 2.53 -8.38 -3.54
C VAL A 50 1.86 -9.63 -2.99
N VAL A 51 0.58 -9.80 -3.33
CA VAL A 51 -0.19 -11.00 -3.01
C VAL A 51 -0.44 -11.77 -4.29
N THR A 52 -0.15 -13.07 -4.28
CA THR A 52 -0.62 -13.99 -5.31
C THR A 52 -1.65 -14.92 -4.70
N TYR A 53 -2.79 -15.12 -5.38
CA TYR A 53 -3.86 -16.00 -4.94
C TYR A 53 -4.67 -16.47 -6.15
N ASN A 54 -4.89 -17.78 -6.29
CA ASN A 54 -5.62 -18.38 -7.44
C ASN A 54 -5.12 -17.86 -8.80
N ASN A 55 -3.80 -17.85 -9.01
CA ASN A 55 -3.13 -17.39 -10.24
C ASN A 55 -3.34 -15.89 -10.57
N GLN A 56 -3.89 -15.11 -9.65
CA GLN A 56 -4.01 -13.66 -9.77
C GLN A 56 -2.99 -12.95 -8.88
N ARG A 57 -2.48 -11.82 -9.36
CA ARG A 57 -1.53 -10.97 -8.63
C ARG A 57 -2.21 -9.67 -8.22
N TYR A 58 -2.07 -9.31 -6.96
CA TYR A 58 -2.59 -8.10 -6.35
C TYR A 58 -1.43 -7.30 -5.79
N VAL A 59 -1.39 -6.02 -6.14
CA VAL A 59 -0.35 -5.08 -5.70
C VAL A 59 -0.98 -4.11 -4.71
N ILE A 60 -0.38 -4.02 -3.52
CA ILE A 60 -0.87 -3.20 -2.41
C ILE A 60 0.25 -2.27 -1.96
N GLU A 61 -0.01 -0.97 -2.04
CA GLU A 61 0.83 0.09 -1.48
C GLU A 61 0.27 0.53 -0.12
N LEU A 62 1.13 0.80 0.86
CA LEU A 62 0.74 1.34 2.16
C LEU A 62 1.24 2.78 2.27
N LYS A 63 0.42 3.68 2.80
CA LYS A 63 0.81 5.07 3.09
C LYS A 63 0.24 5.53 4.40
N ILE A 64 0.97 6.39 5.11
CA ILE A 64 0.38 7.24 6.15
C ILE A 64 -0.25 8.48 5.49
N TRP A 65 -1.43 8.88 5.95
CA TRP A 65 -2.11 10.09 5.48
C TRP A 65 -1.37 11.36 5.92
N TYR A 66 -0.82 12.09 4.95
CA TYR A 66 -0.24 13.43 5.14
C TYR A 66 -0.85 14.49 4.24
N GLY A 67 -1.98 14.19 3.61
CA GLY A 67 -2.66 15.06 2.67
C GLY A 67 -2.49 14.63 1.21
N GLU A 68 -3.21 15.34 0.34
CA GLU A 68 -3.49 14.91 -1.02
C GLU A 68 -2.23 14.76 -1.88
N LYS A 69 -1.24 15.66 -1.73
CA LYS A 69 0.01 15.58 -2.51
C LYS A 69 0.74 14.26 -2.30
N ARG A 70 0.86 13.79 -1.05
CA ARG A 70 1.53 12.53 -0.73
C ARG A 70 0.72 11.32 -1.19
N LEU A 71 -0.61 11.43 -1.23
CA LEU A 71 -1.45 10.41 -1.84
C LEU A 71 -1.15 10.31 -3.33
N GLN A 72 -1.13 11.42 -4.06
CA GLN A 72 -0.81 11.46 -5.49
C GLN A 72 0.57 10.84 -5.79
N ASP A 73 1.60 11.20 -5.03
CA ASP A 73 2.94 10.60 -5.14
C ASP A 73 2.88 9.06 -4.96
N GLY A 74 2.07 8.58 -4.01
CA GLY A 74 1.83 7.15 -3.80
C GLY A 74 1.08 6.46 -4.94
N LEU A 75 0.10 7.13 -5.56
CA LEU A 75 -0.60 6.62 -6.74
C LEU A 75 0.34 6.51 -7.94
N ASP A 76 1.24 7.47 -8.14
CA ASP A 76 2.24 7.42 -9.21
C ASP A 76 3.25 6.27 -9.02
N GLN A 77 3.69 6.07 -7.78
CA GLN A 77 4.53 4.92 -7.42
C GLN A 77 3.80 3.60 -7.71
N LEU A 78 2.55 3.46 -7.26
CA LEU A 78 1.73 2.28 -7.49
C LEU A 78 1.53 2.01 -8.99
N CYS A 79 1.18 3.02 -9.80
CA CYS A 79 1.05 2.87 -11.25
C CYS A 79 2.35 2.37 -11.91
N SER A 80 3.50 2.91 -11.52
CA SER A 80 4.80 2.49 -12.06
C SER A 80 5.07 1.00 -11.80
N TYR A 81 4.61 0.48 -10.67
CA TYR A 81 4.69 -0.93 -10.36
C TYR A 81 3.67 -1.80 -11.08
N LEU A 82 2.44 -1.31 -11.23
CA LEU A 82 1.46 -2.03 -12.05
C LEU A 82 1.97 -2.20 -13.49
N ASP A 83 2.71 -1.22 -14.01
CA ASP A 83 3.36 -1.32 -15.32
C ASP A 83 4.42 -2.42 -15.38
N SER A 84 5.30 -2.53 -14.36
CA SER A 84 6.33 -3.59 -14.33
C SER A 84 5.73 -5.00 -14.32
N TYR A 85 4.55 -5.14 -13.72
CA TYR A 85 3.82 -6.41 -13.67
C TYR A 85 2.75 -6.59 -14.75
N ARG A 86 2.59 -5.62 -15.67
CA ARG A 86 1.54 -5.60 -16.70
C ARG A 86 0.12 -5.75 -16.12
N LEU A 87 -0.10 -5.17 -14.95
CA LEU A 87 -1.38 -5.13 -14.26
C LEU A 87 -2.13 -3.82 -14.55
N ASN A 88 -3.46 -3.88 -14.45
CA ASN A 88 -4.34 -2.74 -14.65
C ASN A 88 -5.06 -2.28 -13.37
N GLU A 89 -4.92 -3.06 -12.29
CA GLU A 89 -5.60 -2.83 -11.02
C GLU A 89 -4.62 -2.87 -9.86
N GLY A 90 -4.77 -1.94 -8.92
CA GLY A 90 -3.94 -1.87 -7.71
C GLY A 90 -4.69 -1.29 -6.53
N TYR A 91 -4.11 -1.45 -5.35
CA TYR A 91 -4.73 -1.08 -4.09
C TYR A 91 -3.77 -0.20 -3.29
N ILE A 92 -4.31 0.83 -2.63
CA ILE A 92 -3.56 1.66 -1.71
C ILE A 92 -4.31 1.73 -0.38
N ILE A 93 -3.65 1.37 0.70
CA ILE A 93 -4.21 1.47 2.06
C ILE A 93 -3.56 2.67 2.72
N VAL A 94 -4.39 3.63 3.09
CA VAL A 94 -3.99 4.91 3.64
C VAL A 94 -4.34 4.95 5.11
N PHE A 95 -3.34 4.80 5.98
CA PHE A 95 -3.48 4.91 7.42
C PHE A 95 -3.59 6.38 7.82
N ASN A 96 -4.80 6.80 8.17
CA ASN A 96 -5.10 8.11 8.70
C ASN A 96 -5.09 8.05 10.23
N PHE A 97 -4.19 8.78 10.88
CA PHE A 97 -4.12 8.84 12.35
C PHE A 97 -4.78 10.11 12.92
N ASN A 98 -5.46 10.90 12.09
CA ASN A 98 -6.15 12.09 12.55
C ASN A 98 -7.33 11.71 13.47
N LYS A 99 -7.52 12.46 14.56
CA LYS A 99 -8.56 12.20 15.56
C LYS A 99 -9.99 12.19 14.98
N ASN A 100 -10.25 13.00 13.96
CA ASN A 100 -11.57 13.14 13.30
C ASN A 100 -11.60 12.48 11.92
N LYS A 101 -10.84 11.40 11.73
CA LYS A 101 -10.81 10.69 10.45
C LYS A 101 -12.17 10.04 10.15
N ALA A 102 -12.49 9.97 8.87
CA ALA A 102 -13.55 9.13 8.35
C ALA A 102 -12.92 7.93 7.62
N TYR A 103 -13.51 6.75 7.80
CA TYR A 103 -13.23 5.60 6.95
C TYR A 103 -13.83 5.88 5.57
N ASP A 104 -13.06 5.63 4.53
CA ASP A 104 -13.46 5.94 3.17
C ASP A 104 -12.88 4.93 2.19
N THR A 105 -13.57 4.68 1.09
CA THR A 105 -13.07 3.87 -0.01
C THR A 105 -13.33 4.60 -1.32
N ARG A 106 -12.25 4.91 -2.05
CA ARG A 106 -12.31 5.63 -3.31
C ARG A 106 -11.84 4.75 -4.44
N LYS A 107 -12.61 4.76 -5.53
CA LYS A 107 -12.16 4.22 -6.83
C LYS A 107 -11.57 5.36 -7.62
N ILE A 108 -10.30 5.23 -8.00
CA ILE A 108 -9.52 6.27 -8.66
C ILE A 108 -9.03 5.71 -10.00
N VAL A 109 -9.20 6.47 -11.08
CA VAL A 109 -8.53 6.18 -12.35
C VAL A 109 -7.32 7.09 -12.43
N HIS A 110 -6.13 6.50 -12.44
CA HIS A 110 -4.86 7.24 -12.50
C HIS A 110 -3.93 6.61 -13.51
N ARG A 111 -3.39 7.40 -14.45
CA ARG A 111 -2.51 6.92 -15.54
C ARG A 111 -3.08 5.70 -16.29
N GLY A 112 -4.40 5.66 -16.50
CA GLY A 112 -5.10 4.55 -17.17
C GLY A 112 -5.27 3.28 -16.33
N LYS A 113 -4.83 3.27 -15.07
CA LYS A 113 -5.00 2.16 -14.12
C LYS A 113 -6.21 2.39 -13.22
N ARG A 114 -6.85 1.31 -12.78
CA ARG A 114 -7.94 1.34 -11.78
C ARG A 114 -7.36 1.10 -10.39
N LEU A 115 -7.40 2.11 -9.55
CA LEU A 115 -6.85 2.05 -8.20
C LEU A 115 -7.98 2.09 -7.18
N THR A 116 -7.89 1.27 -6.14
CA THR A 116 -8.79 1.34 -4.98
C THR A 116 -8.02 1.87 -3.79
N ALA A 117 -8.39 3.05 -3.32
CA ALA A 117 -7.82 3.67 -2.12
C ALA A 117 -8.74 3.44 -0.92
N VAL A 118 -8.21 2.82 0.13
CA VAL A 118 -8.94 2.55 1.37
C VAL A 118 -8.30 3.38 2.49
N PHE A 119 -9.07 4.26 3.09
CA PHE A 119 -8.63 5.13 4.19
C PHE A 119 -9.09 4.53 5.52
N VAL A 120 -8.13 4.27 6.42
CA VAL A 120 -8.34 3.57 7.70
C VAL A 120 -7.75 4.29 8.89
#